data_AF-A0A536A0S7-F1
#
_entry.id   AF-A0A536A0S7-F1
#
_cell.length_a   1.000
_cell.length_b   1.000
_cell.length_c   1.000
_cell.angle_alpha   90.00
_cell.angle_beta   90.00
_cell.angle_gamma   90.00
#
_symmetry.space_group_name_H-M   'P 1'
#
loop_
_entity.id
_entity.type
_entity.pdbx_description
1 polymer ?
#
loop_
_entity_poly.entity_id
_entity_poly.type
_entity_poly.pdbx_seq_one_letter_code
_entity_poly.pdbx_strand_id
1 'polypeptide(L)' 'MAEAEKIRILIVDDIADTRDNLAKLIGFEPDMEVAGTADGGQ' A
#
# COMPACT_ATOMS: atom_id res chain seq x y z
N MET A 1 14.48 -20.91 -1.04
CA MET A 1 13.24 -20.79 -0.24
C MET A 1 12.31 -19.95 -1.08
N ALA A 2 11.12 -20.43 -1.42
CA ALA A 2 10.17 -19.59 -2.18
C ALA A 2 9.81 -18.39 -1.30
N GLU A 3 9.99 -17.16 -1.80
CA GLU A 3 9.36 -16.00 -1.15
C GLU A 3 7.86 -16.29 -1.05
N ALA A 4 7.30 -16.14 0.15
CA ALA A 4 5.85 -16.14 0.29
C ALA A 4 5.30 -14.99 -0.55
N GLU A 5 4.26 -15.26 -1.35
CA GLU A 5 3.64 -14.25 -2.19
C GLU A 5 3.10 -13.12 -1.31
N LYS A 6 3.56 -11.89 -1.54
CA LYS A 6 3.14 -10.72 -0.77
C LYS A 6 1.74 -10.28 -1.19
N ILE A 7 0.97 -9.77 -0.23
CA ILE A 7 -0.31 -9.12 -0.48
C ILE A 7 -0.03 -7.76 -1.13
N ARG A 8 -0.43 -7.61 -2.39
CA ARG A 8 -0.29 -6.37 -3.16
C ARG A 8 -1.47 -5.44 -2.92
N ILE A 9 -1.19 -4.21 -2.48
CA ILE A 9 -2.18 -3.24 -2.02
C ILE A 9 -2.15 -2.00 -2.92
N LEU A 10 -3.34 -1.54 -3.32
CA LEU A 10 -3.56 -0.23 -3.93
C LEU A 10 -4.28 0.65 -2.91
N ILE A 11 -3.67 1.79 -2.55
CA ILE A 11 -4.28 2.75 -1.61
C ILE A 11 -5.06 3.79 -2.43
N VAL A 12 -6.37 3.89 -2.19
CA VAL A 12 -7.24 4.90 -2.83
C VAL A 12 -7.82 5.81 -1.76
N ASP A 13 -7.43 7.07 -1.77
CA ASP A 13 -7.87 8.08 -0.80
C ASP A 13 -7.70 9.48 -1.41
N ASP A 14 -8.64 10.39 -1.16
CA ASP A 14 -8.65 11.74 -1.72
C ASP A 14 -7.65 12.70 -1.03
N ILE A 15 -7.05 12.30 0.09
CA ILE A 15 -6.09 13.09 0.86
C ILE A 15 -4.68 12.50 0.70
N ALA A 16 -3.77 13.28 0.11
CA ALA A 16 -2.40 12.84 -0.15
C ALA A 16 -1.64 12.39 1.11
N ASP A 17 -1.72 13.18 2.19
CA ASP A 17 -1.05 12.86 3.47
C ASP A 17 -1.58 11.55 4.09
N THR A 18 -2.86 11.22 3.89
CA THR A 18 -3.45 9.96 4.35
C THR A 18 -2.81 8.77 3.62
N ARG A 19 -2.65 8.86 2.29
CA ARG A 19 -1.99 7.80 1.49
C ARG A 19 -0.55 7.58 1.92
N ASP A 20 0.20 8.66 2.13
CA ASP A 20 1.59 8.61 2.57
C ASP A 20 1.73 7.98 3.96
N ASN A 21 0.83 8.33 4.90
CA ASN A 21 0.84 7.77 6.24
C ASN A 21 0.45 6.28 6.24
N LEU A 22 -0.57 5.88 5.47
CA LEU A 22 -0.92 4.46 5.31
C LEU A 22 0.22 3.66 4.69
N ALA A 23 0.86 4.17 3.63
CA ALA A 23 1.98 3.48 2.98
C ALA A 23 3.14 3.24 3.96
N LYS A 24 3.45 4.20 4.83
CA LYS A 24 4.47 4.05 5.88
C LYS A 24 4.08 2.98 6.90
N LEU A 25 2.83 2.97 7.36
CA LEU A 25 2.33 1.98 8.32
C LEU A 25 2.38 0.56 7.72
N ILE A 26 1.88 0.40 6.49
CA ILE A 26 1.89 -0.87 5.76
C ILE A 26 3.33 -1.35 5.50
N GLY A 27 4.28 -0.43 5.30
CA GLY A 27 5.70 -0.78 5.11
C GLY A 27 6.36 -1.51 6.28
N PHE A 28 5.73 -1.56 7.46
CA PHE A 28 6.19 -2.38 8.58
C PHE A 28 5.69 -3.84 8.54
N GLU A 29 4.69 -4.14 7.72
CA GLU A 29 4.12 -5.49 7.62
C GLU A 29 4.95 -6.35 6.63
N PRO A 30 5.51 -7.49 7.07
CA PRO A 30 6.47 -8.27 6.29
C PRO A 30 5.85 -9.01 5.09
N ASP A 31 4.54 -9.24 5.11
CA ASP A 31 3.78 -9.97 4.08
C ASP A 31 3.01 -9.03 3.13
N MET A 32 3.19 -7.72 3.25
CA MET A 32 2.48 -6.71 2.46
C MET A 32 3.41 -5.88 1.56
N GLU A 33 2.81 -5.35 0.50
CA GLU A 33 3.47 -4.51 -0.49
C GLU A 33 2.48 -3.48 -1.04
N VAL A 34 2.84 -2.19 -1.00
CA VAL A 34 2.08 -1.16 -1.70
C VAL A 34 2.49 -1.15 -3.16
N ALA A 35 1.58 -1.60 -4.04
CA ALA A 35 1.78 -1.63 -5.48
C ALA A 35 1.49 -0.28 -6.15
N GLY A 36 0.76 0.61 -5.45
CA GLY A 36 0.49 1.96 -5.93
C GLY A 36 -0.45 2.75 -5.03
N THR A 37 -0.68 4.00 -5.41
CA THR A 37 -1.65 4.90 -4.77
C THR A 37 -2.47 5.61 -5.84
N ALA A 38 -3.74 5.88 -5.55
CA ALA A 38 -4.62 6.70 -6.39
C ALA A 38 -5.36 7.73 -5.54
N ASP A 39 -5.65 8.88 -6.12
CA ASP A 39 -6.48 9.94 -5.51
C ASP A 39 -7.99 9.73 -5.74
N GLY A 40 -8.37 8.71 -6.51
CA GLY A 40 -9.74 8.34 -6.85
C GLY A 40 -9.81 7.08 -7.71
N GLY A 41 -11.02 6.66 -8.10
CA GLY A 41 -11.27 5.39 -8.81
C GLY A 41 -11.58 5.54 -10.32
N GLN A 42 -10.87 6.40 -11.04
CA GLN A 42 -11.05 6.62 -12.48
C GLN A 42 -10.16 5.73 -13.35
#